data_AF-A0A1Q3USU8-F1
#
_entry.id   AF-A0A1Q3USU8-F1
#
_cell.length_a   1.000
_cell.length_b   1.000
_cell.length_c   1.000
_cell.angle_alpha   90.00
_cell.angle_beta   90.00
_cell.angle_gamma   90.00
#
_symmetry.space_group_name_H-M   'P 1'
#
loop_
_entity.id
_entity.type
_entity.pdbx_description
1 polymer ?
#
loop_
_entity_poly.entity_id
_entity_poly.type
_entity_poly.pdbx_seq_one_letter_code
_entity_poly.pdbx_strand_id
1 'polypeptide(L)' 'MQVAKWGNSLAVRLPAAVVDALALEEGDEIEIHVADHRAFEVARKPSPEDLLKRLRAFRGRLPADWKFDRSEANAR' A
#
# COMPACT_ATOMS: atom_id res chain seq x y z
N MET A 1 8.58 -0.54 -23.17
CA MET A 1 9.22 -1.30 -22.07
C MET A 1 9.26 -2.76 -22.47
N GLN A 2 10.34 -3.47 -22.13
CA GLN A 2 10.46 -4.91 -22.39
C GLN A 2 10.71 -5.62 -21.06
N VAL A 3 10.12 -6.80 -20.90
CA VAL A 3 10.37 -7.66 -19.73
C VAL A 3 11.75 -8.27 -19.87
N ALA A 4 12.54 -8.22 -18.80
CA ALA A 4 13.86 -8.84 -18.70
C ALA A 4 13.87 -9.89 -17.59
N LYS A 5 14.86 -10.79 -17.60
CA LYS A 5 15.13 -11.69 -16.47
C LYS A 5 16.05 -11.00 -15.46
N TRP A 6 15.71 -11.11 -14.18
CA TRP A 6 16.56 -10.76 -13.04
C TRP A 6 16.60 -11.93 -12.07
N GLY A 7 17.70 -12.68 -12.07
CA GLY A 7 17.78 -13.96 -11.37
C GLY A 7 16.72 -14.95 -11.87
N ASN A 8 15.92 -15.48 -10.95
CA ASN A 8 14.81 -16.38 -11.26
C ASN A 8 13.48 -15.66 -11.53
N SER A 9 13.47 -14.32 -11.48
CA SER A 9 12.28 -13.49 -11.63
C SER A 9 12.27 -12.71 -12.94
N LEU A 10 11.10 -12.18 -13.30
CA LEU A 10 10.94 -11.22 -14.38
C LEU A 10 10.95 -9.80 -13.81
N ALA A 11 11.53 -8.87 -14.57
CA ALA A 11 11.66 -7.48 -14.21
C ALA A 11 11.21 -6.56 -15.35
N VAL A 12 10.69 -5.40 -14.98
CA VAL A 12 10.34 -4.30 -15.89
C VAL A 12 11.03 -3.02 -15.43
N ARG A 13 11.34 -2.12 -16.37
CA ARG A 13 11.93 -0.81 -16.04
C ARG A 13 10.85 0.17 -15.64
N LEU A 14 10.88 0.70 -14.42
CA LEU A 14 9.96 1.79 -14.05
C LEU A 14 10.35 3.09 -14.78
N PRO A 15 9.42 3.78 -15.45
CA PRO A 15 9.67 5.11 -16.01
C PRO A 15 10.05 6.11 -14.92
N ALA A 16 10.90 7.09 -15.23
CA ALA A 16 11.34 8.12 -14.28
C ALA A 16 10.17 8.82 -13.59
N ALA A 17 9.12 9.17 -14.33
CA ALA A 17 7.93 9.81 -13.77
C ALA A 17 7.25 8.98 -12.67
N VAL A 18 7.30 7.64 -12.74
CA VAL A 18 6.74 6.75 -11.69
C VAL A 18 7.66 6.72 -10.47
N VAL A 19 8.98 6.66 -10.70
CA VAL A 19 10.00 6.72 -9.64
C VAL A 19 9.85 8.03 -8.87
N ASP A 20 9.75 9.17 -9.56
CA ASP A 20 9.61 10.49 -8.96
C ASP A 20 8.29 10.64 -8.20
N ALA A 21 7.16 10.22 -8.80
CA ALA A 21 5.84 10.33 -8.18
C ALA A 21 5.70 9.51 -6.89
N LEU A 22 6.36 8.37 -6.83
CA LEU A 22 6.40 7.50 -5.64
C LEU A 22 7.65 7.72 -4.78
N ALA A 23 8.50 8.69 -5.16
CA ALA A 23 9.79 9.06 -4.60
C ALA A 23 10.79 7.88 -4.44
N LEU A 24 10.65 6.81 -5.24
CA LEU A 24 11.35 5.54 -5.01
C LEU A 24 12.87 5.67 -5.06
N GLU A 25 13.55 4.98 -4.16
CA GLU A 25 15.00 4.91 -4.09
C GLU A 25 15.49 3.46 -4.25
N GLU A 26 16.78 3.28 -4.52
CA GLU A 26 17.37 1.94 -4.57
C GLU A 26 17.26 1.27 -3.20
N GLY A 27 16.72 0.05 -3.18
CA GLY A 27 16.48 -0.71 -1.94
C GLY A 27 15.07 -0.53 -1.35
N ASP A 28 14.23 0.34 -1.91
CA ASP A 28 12.84 0.46 -1.48
C ASP A 28 12.05 -0.83 -1.74
N GLU A 29 11.23 -1.23 -0.75
CA GLU A 29 10.21 -2.25 -0.94
C GLU A 29 8.98 -1.64 -1.60
N ILE A 30 8.58 -2.22 -2.74
CA ILE A 30 7.36 -1.86 -3.46
C ILE A 30 6.42 -3.06 -3.56
N GLU A 31 5.13 -2.77 -3.64
CA GLU A 31 4.11 -3.75 -3.98
C GLU A 31 3.52 -3.41 -5.35
N ILE A 32 3.31 -4.44 -6.18
CA ILE A 32 2.65 -4.32 -7.48
C ILE A 32 1.39 -5.16 -7.44
N HIS A 33 0.23 -4.51 -7.61
CA HIS A 33 -1.08 -5.16 -7.63
C HIS A 33 -1.66 -5.09 -9.05
N VAL A 34 -2.45 -6.10 -9.43
CA VAL A 34 -3.25 -6.05 -10.67
C VAL A 34 -4.50 -5.25 -10.36
N ALA A 35 -4.59 -4.03 -10.92
CA ALA A 35 -5.74 -3.17 -10.73
C ALA A 35 -6.88 -3.52 -11.70
N ASP A 36 -6.53 -3.95 -12.93
CA ASP A 36 -7.47 -4.40 -13.96
C ASP A 36 -6.75 -5.27 -15.01
N HIS A 37 -7.47 -5.82 -15.98
CA HIS A 37 -7.00 -6.72 -17.04
C HIS A 37 -5.72 -6.26 -17.78
N ARG A 38 -5.43 -4.95 -17.80
CA ARG A 38 -4.20 -4.37 -18.39
C ARG A 38 -3.59 -3.25 -17.55
N ALA A 39 -3.93 -3.17 -16.27
CA ALA A 39 -3.46 -2.10 -15.38
C ALA A 39 -2.77 -2.69 -14.16
N PHE A 40 -1.58 -2.18 -13.87
CA PHE A 40 -0.88 -2.44 -12.62
C PHE A 40 -0.84 -1.17 -11.80
N GLU A 41 -1.06 -1.31 -10.50
CA GLU A 41 -0.78 -0.27 -9.52
C GLU A 41 0.55 -0.59 -8.85
N VAL A 42 1.41 0.43 -8.78
CA VAL A 42 2.68 0.36 -8.06
C VAL A 42 2.56 1.29 -6.87
N ALA A 43 2.81 0.78 -5.68
CA ALA A 43 2.83 1.57 -4.46
C ALA A 43 4.11 1.28 -3.68
N ARG A 44 4.70 2.33 -3.09
CA ARG A 44 5.67 2.13 -2.02
C ARG A 44 4.95 1.54 -0.82
N LYS A 45 5.61 0.60 -0.15
CA LYS A 45 5.14 0.11 1.14
C LYS A 45 5.02 1.27 2.14
N PRO A 46 3.86 1.45 2.81
CA PRO A 46 3.67 2.55 3.75
C PRO A 46 4.56 2.34 4.98
N SER A 47 5.15 3.43 5.48
CA SER A 47 5.87 3.41 6.76
C SER A 47 4.90 3.25 7.93
N PRO A 48 5.37 2.84 9.14
CA PRO A 48 4.54 2.87 10.35
C PRO A 48 3.91 4.24 10.62
N GLU A 49 4.62 5.32 10.30
CA GLU A 49 4.12 6.70 10.46
C GLU A 49 3.00 7.02 9.48
N ASP A 50 3.11 6.58 8.22
CA ASP A 50 2.05 6.71 7.20
C ASP A 50 0.79 5.96 7.63
N LEU A 51 0.95 4.74 8.15
CA LEU A 51 -0.14 3.94 8.67
C LEU A 51 -0.84 4.65 9.85
N LEU A 52 -0.07 5.19 10.80
CA LEU A 52 -0.61 5.97 11.90
C LEU A 52 -1.34 7.23 11.40
N LYS A 53 -0.80 7.93 10.40
CA LYS A 53 -1.44 9.11 9.80
C LYS A 53 -2.77 8.75 9.14
N ARG A 54 -2.84 7.62 8.42
CA ARG A 54 -4.10 7.09 7.85
C ARG A 54 -5.12 6.77 8.95
N LEU A 55 -4.71 6.11 10.03
CA LEU A 55 -5.59 5.80 11.16
C LEU A 55 -6.12 7.06 11.86
N ARG A 56 -5.32 8.14 11.93
CA ARG A 56 -5.75 9.41 12.54
C ARG A 56 -6.93 10.06 11.81
N ALA A 57 -7.12 9.80 10.51
CA ALA A 57 -8.27 10.31 9.75
C ALA A 57 -9.63 9.76 10.24
N PHE A 58 -9.63 8.70 11.05
CA PHE A 58 -10.82 8.11 11.65
C PHE A 58 -11.08 8.57 13.09
N ARG A 59 -10.22 9.40 13.69
CA ARG A 59 -10.44 9.94 15.04
C ARG A 59 -11.70 10.79 15.11
N GLY A 60 -12.43 10.68 16.23
CA GLY A 60 -13.64 11.48 16.49
C GLY A 60 -14.88 11.04 15.71
N ARG A 61 -14.80 9.97 14.90
CA ARG A 61 -15.97 9.41 14.19
C ARG A 61 -16.88 8.57 15.09
N LEU A 62 -16.39 8.14 16.24
CA LEU A 62 -17.12 7.33 17.20
C LEU A 62 -17.65 8.20 18.34
N PRO A 63 -18.84 7.88 18.89
CA PRO A 63 -19.36 8.54 20.08
C PRO A 63 -18.37 8.53 21.26
N ALA A 64 -18.46 9.54 22.12
CA ALA A 64 -17.54 9.70 23.26
C ALA A 64 -17.60 8.52 24.26
N ASP A 65 -18.75 7.87 24.33
CA ASP A 65 -19.06 6.72 25.18
C ASP A 65 -18.88 5.37 24.46
N TRP A 66 -18.52 5.38 23.18
CA TRP A 66 -18.35 4.16 22.41
C TRP A 66 -17.17 3.34 22.92
N LYS A 67 -17.43 2.05 23.16
CA LYS A 67 -16.41 1.05 23.51
C LYS A 67 -16.55 -0.13 22.58
N PHE A 68 -15.41 -0.58 22.05
CA PHE A 68 -15.38 -1.81 21.28
C PHE A 68 -15.52 -3.02 22.21
N ASP A 69 -16.57 -3.82 22.02
CA ASP A 69 -16.71 -5.15 22.63
C ASP A 69 -16.49 -6.24 21.58
N ARG A 70 -15.45 -7.05 21.79
CA ARG A 70 -15.09 -8.13 20.86
C ARG A 70 -16.11 -9.27 20.89
N SER A 71 -16.63 -9.61 22.07
CA SER A 71 -17.55 -10.74 22.25
C SER A 71 -18.90 -10.42 21.60
N GLU A 72 -19.40 -9.20 21.81
CA GLU A 72 -20.61 -8.68 21.15
C GLU A 72 -20.46 -8.71 19.62
N ALA A 73 -19.34 -8.19 19.08
CA ALA A 73 -19.10 -8.16 17.64
C ALA A 73 -18.96 -9.54 16.98
N ASN A 74 -18.64 -10.58 17.77
CA ASN A 74 -18.49 -11.96 17.28
C ASN A 74 -19.66 -12.86 17.67
N ALA A 75 -20.71 -12.34 18.30
CA ALA A 75 -21.94 -13.07 18.55
C ALA A 75 -22.67 -13.26 17.20
N ARG A 76 -22.51 -14.44 16.61
CA ARG A 76 -23.25 -14.93 15.45
C ARG A 76 -23.92 -16.24 15.82
#